data_AF-A0A7Y4X127-F1
#
_entry.id   AF-A0A7Y4X127-F1
#
_cell.length_a   1.000
_cell.length_b   1.000
_cell.length_c   1.000
_cell.angle_alpha   90.00
_cell.angle_beta   90.00
_cell.angle_gamma   90.00
#
_symmetry.space_group_name_H-M   'P 1'
#
loop_
_entity.id
_entity.type
_entity.pdbx_description
1 polymer ?
#
loop_
_entity_poly.entity_id
_entity_poly.type
_entity_poly.pdbx_seq_one_letter_code
_entity_poly.pdbx_strand_id
1 'polypeptide(L)'
;MKRLLIIACLFVVAVTSNAQQLSQVTFNNGAALSYFSLLTDQGVYIRISETGKALEWGTELMSNRGNIYAPRLQPFMGRVEYYGAEADSAVKGKVKSIGTTSLTYYGASETESKAGKLKTVGTLIIDYYSTYDNAILKGKIRSIGNYNIDYYSSFDEESLRGKLKTVNNTPVTYYSSFDDKLIRGQIKSIGSYTYTWYTSLDLNAAKGALKTGQYRQQIGSITYILREGV
;
A
#
# COMPACT_ATOMS: atom_id res chain seq x y z
N MET A 1 24.10 -20.42 37.21
CA MET A 1 23.07 -20.77 36.22
C MET A 1 22.03 -19.67 35.98
N LYS A 2 21.42 -19.05 37.02
CA LYS A 2 20.43 -17.96 36.84
C LYS A 2 20.95 -16.74 36.04
N ARG A 3 22.21 -16.34 36.22
CA ARG A 3 22.81 -15.19 35.51
C ARG A 3 23.05 -15.45 34.01
N LEU A 4 23.42 -16.67 33.63
CA LEU A 4 23.57 -17.08 32.22
C LEU A 4 22.22 -17.15 31.49
N LEU A 5 21.17 -17.55 32.20
CA LEU A 5 19.81 -17.64 31.64
C LEU A 5 19.20 -16.25 31.41
N ILE A 6 19.53 -15.26 32.24
CA ILE A 6 19.12 -13.86 32.06
C ILE A 6 19.86 -13.22 30.87
N ILE A 7 21.15 -13.50 30.70
CA ILE A 7 21.94 -13.00 29.55
C ILE A 7 21.43 -13.59 28.24
N ALA A 8 21.10 -14.89 28.21
CA ALA A 8 20.48 -15.53 27.05
C ALA A 8 19.11 -14.93 26.71
N CYS A 9 18.30 -14.60 27.73
CA CYS A 9 16.99 -13.96 27.53
C CYS A 9 17.13 -12.51 27.01
N LEU A 10 18.13 -11.76 27.47
CA LEU A 10 18.44 -10.41 26.96
C LEU A 10 19.00 -10.43 25.53
N PHE A 11 19.73 -11.48 25.14
CA PHE A 11 20.26 -11.62 23.77
C PHE A 11 19.15 -11.92 22.75
N VAL A 12 18.08 -12.60 23.15
CA VAL A 12 16.90 -12.85 22.31
C VAL A 12 16.07 -11.57 22.05
N VAL A 13 16.10 -10.61 22.98
CA VAL A 13 15.40 -9.32 22.85
C VAL A 13 16.20 -8.30 22.00
N ALA A 14 17.50 -8.50 21.81
CA ALA A 14 18.36 -7.58 21.06
C ALA A 14 18.36 -7.81 19.53
N VAL A 15 17.70 -8.86 19.03
CA VAL A 15 17.42 -8.98 17.60
C VAL A 15 16.23 -8.07 17.32
N THR A 16 16.48 -6.86 16.82
CA THR A 16 15.42 -6.01 16.26
C THR A 16 14.82 -6.74 15.07
N SER A 17 13.80 -7.55 15.34
CA SER A 17 12.97 -8.12 14.28
C SER A 17 12.23 -6.95 13.65
N ASN A 18 12.63 -6.58 12.42
CA ASN A 18 11.77 -5.77 11.60
C ASN A 18 10.53 -6.62 11.30
N ALA A 19 9.48 -6.44 12.09
CA ALA A 19 8.24 -7.14 11.86
C ALA A 19 7.70 -6.74 10.48
N GLN A 20 7.31 -7.75 9.70
CA GLN A 20 6.69 -7.52 8.40
C GLN A 20 5.42 -6.68 8.59
N GLN A 21 5.24 -5.65 7.78
CA GLN A 21 4.13 -4.71 7.96
C GLN A 21 3.72 -4.02 6.67
N LEU A 22 2.47 -3.54 6.62
CA LEU A 22 2.10 -2.48 5.69
C LEU A 22 2.86 -1.20 6.10
N SER A 23 3.79 -0.77 5.25
CA SER A 23 4.68 0.34 5.57
C SER A 23 4.34 1.60 4.78
N GLN A 24 3.77 1.48 3.58
CA GLN A 24 3.43 2.66 2.77
C GLN A 24 2.10 2.52 2.04
N VAL A 25 1.45 3.66 1.83
CA VAL A 25 0.26 3.83 0.99
C VAL A 25 0.56 4.95 0.01
N THR A 26 0.59 4.64 -1.29
CA THR A 26 0.98 5.62 -2.31
C THR A 26 -0.19 5.98 -3.22
N PHE A 27 -0.36 7.27 -3.48
CA PHE A 27 -1.36 7.82 -4.38
C PHE A 27 -0.72 8.46 -5.60
N ASN A 28 -1.33 8.23 -6.76
CA ASN A 28 -0.98 8.87 -8.02
C ASN A 28 -1.76 10.19 -8.19
N ASN A 29 -1.07 11.26 -8.59
CA ASN A 29 -1.64 12.59 -8.81
C ASN A 29 -2.46 13.11 -7.62
N GLY A 30 -2.08 12.71 -6.40
CA GLY A 30 -2.81 13.05 -5.19
C GLY A 30 -4.28 12.64 -5.17
N ALA A 31 -4.72 11.66 -5.97
CA ALA A 31 -6.15 11.37 -6.13
C ALA A 31 -6.47 9.88 -6.15
N ALA A 32 -5.70 9.07 -6.86
CA ALA A 32 -5.99 7.64 -7.04
C ALA A 32 -5.00 6.80 -6.24
N LEU A 33 -5.48 5.76 -5.54
CA LEU A 33 -4.60 4.79 -4.91
C LEU A 33 -3.75 4.11 -6.00
N SER A 34 -2.43 4.14 -5.82
CA SER A 34 -1.48 3.51 -6.72
C SER A 34 -1.17 2.08 -6.26
N TYR A 35 -0.72 1.93 -5.00
CA TYR A 35 -0.42 0.64 -4.39
C TYR A 35 -0.21 0.77 -2.88
N PHE A 36 -0.21 -0.39 -2.23
CA PHE A 36 0.29 -0.60 -0.88
C PHE A 36 1.73 -1.14 -0.95
N SER A 37 2.62 -0.66 -0.09
CA SER A 37 3.98 -1.22 0.05
C SER A 37 4.12 -2.00 1.34
N LEU A 38 4.41 -3.29 1.23
CA LEU A 38 4.69 -4.16 2.37
C LEU A 38 6.19 -4.21 2.61
N LEU A 39 6.62 -3.96 3.85
CA LEU A 39 8.02 -4.07 4.25
C LEU A 39 8.27 -5.47 4.78
N THR A 40 9.29 -6.15 4.24
CA THR A 40 9.74 -7.45 4.72
C THR A 40 10.67 -7.32 5.93
N ASP A 41 10.94 -8.46 6.58
CA ASP A 41 11.92 -8.62 7.66
C ASP A 41 13.36 -8.30 7.23
N GLN A 42 13.63 -8.35 5.92
CA GLN A 42 14.93 -8.03 5.32
C GLN A 42 15.01 -6.61 4.73
N GLY A 43 14.03 -5.75 5.03
CA GLY A 43 14.03 -4.36 4.55
C GLY A 43 13.67 -4.21 3.07
N VAL A 44 13.03 -5.21 2.47
CA VAL A 44 12.57 -5.17 1.07
C VAL A 44 11.13 -4.69 1.04
N TYR A 45 10.83 -3.76 0.14
CA TYR A 45 9.46 -3.37 -0.17
C TYR A 45 8.88 -4.29 -1.23
N ILE A 46 7.64 -4.73 -1.03
CA ILE A 46 6.82 -5.43 -2.02
C ILE A 46 5.59 -4.57 -2.27
N ARG A 47 5.48 -3.99 -3.47
CA ARG A 47 4.34 -3.15 -3.87
C ARG A 47 3.23 -4.01 -4.44
N ILE A 48 2.02 -3.82 -3.95
CA ILE A 48 0.84 -4.57 -4.36
C ILE A 48 -0.30 -3.63 -4.77
N SER A 49 -1.02 -4.00 -5.83
CA SER A 49 -2.20 -3.25 -6.27
C SER A 49 -3.32 -3.33 -5.24
N GLU A 50 -4.29 -2.43 -5.35
CA GLU A 50 -5.53 -2.50 -4.56
C GLU A 50 -6.33 -3.80 -4.77
N THR A 51 -6.05 -4.55 -5.83
CA THR A 51 -6.69 -5.83 -6.16
C THR A 51 -5.81 -7.05 -5.82
N GLY A 52 -4.68 -6.86 -5.14
CA GLY A 52 -3.86 -7.96 -4.67
C GLY A 52 -2.84 -8.52 -5.66
N LYS A 53 -2.50 -7.77 -6.71
CA LYS A 53 -1.44 -8.16 -7.65
C LYS A 53 -0.10 -7.62 -7.17
N ALA A 54 0.93 -8.47 -7.08
CA ALA A 54 2.30 -8.02 -6.89
C ALA A 54 2.76 -7.20 -8.12
N LEU A 55 3.29 -5.99 -7.88
CA LEU A 55 3.68 -5.04 -8.94
C LEU A 55 5.19 -4.97 -9.11
N GLU A 56 5.89 -4.64 -8.03
CA GLU A 56 7.35 -4.48 -8.01
C GLU A 56 7.87 -4.80 -6.60
N TRP A 57 9.15 -5.12 -6.48
CA TRP A 57 9.80 -5.30 -5.20
C TRP A 57 11.27 -4.86 -5.27
N GLY A 58 11.83 -4.49 -4.13
CA GLY A 58 13.17 -3.96 -4.03
C GLY A 58 13.39 -3.11 -2.80
N THR A 59 14.53 -2.43 -2.70
CA THR A 59 14.83 -1.52 -1.58
C THR A 59 14.55 -0.08 -1.99
N GLU A 60 14.01 0.71 -1.08
CA GLU A 60 13.86 2.16 -1.31
C GLU A 60 15.21 2.83 -1.04
N LEU A 61 15.71 3.63 -2.00
CA LEU A 61 16.84 4.51 -1.73
C LEU A 61 16.37 5.65 -0.84
N MET A 62 16.74 5.63 0.44
CA MET A 62 16.51 6.78 1.31
C MET A 62 17.51 7.89 0.94
N SER A 63 17.01 9.02 0.44
CA SER A 63 17.82 10.24 0.39
C SER A 63 17.80 10.90 1.76
N ASN A 64 18.95 10.99 2.43
CA ASN A 64 19.11 11.81 3.64
C ASN A 64 18.97 13.32 3.35
N ARG A 65 18.73 13.72 2.10
CA ARG A 65 18.55 15.10 1.66
C ARG A 65 17.20 15.23 0.94
N GLY A 66 16.21 15.70 1.68
CA GLY A 66 14.94 16.21 1.14
C GLY A 66 13.81 15.18 1.04
N ASN A 67 12.60 15.73 0.90
CA ASN A 67 11.32 15.04 0.83
C ASN A 67 11.11 14.28 -0.50
N ILE A 68 12.20 13.73 -1.06
CA ILE A 68 12.24 13.17 -2.40
C ILE A 68 11.87 11.69 -2.31
N TYR A 69 10.71 11.37 -2.88
CA TYR A 69 10.24 10.01 -3.07
C TYR A 69 10.98 9.32 -4.23
N ALA A 70 11.57 8.16 -3.95
CA ALA A 70 12.05 7.14 -4.88
C ALA A 70 10.96 6.55 -5.81
N PRO A 71 10.72 6.99 -7.07
CA PRO A 71 9.61 6.42 -7.85
C PRO A 71 9.78 4.92 -8.12
N ARG A 72 11.03 4.47 -8.24
CA ARG A 72 11.40 3.08 -8.50
C ARG A 72 12.19 2.51 -7.33
N LEU A 73 11.86 1.28 -6.94
CA LEU A 73 12.69 0.51 -6.02
C LEU A 73 13.99 0.08 -6.69
N GLN A 74 15.07 0.04 -5.91
CA GLN A 74 16.33 -0.55 -6.33
C GLN A 74 16.20 -2.08 -6.31
N PRO A 75 16.81 -2.79 -7.27
CA PRO A 75 16.73 -4.25 -7.32
C PRO A 75 17.20 -4.89 -6.02
N PHE A 76 16.40 -5.82 -5.49
CA PHE A 76 16.85 -6.67 -4.39
C PHE A 76 17.92 -7.64 -4.87
N MET A 77 19.09 -7.60 -4.25
CA MET A 77 20.25 -8.42 -4.66
C MET A 77 20.23 -9.84 -4.12
N GLY A 78 19.25 -10.18 -3.27
CA GLY A 78 19.12 -11.53 -2.71
C GLY A 78 18.34 -12.48 -3.61
N ARG A 79 18.09 -13.69 -3.09
CA ARG A 79 17.38 -14.75 -3.81
C ARG A 79 15.91 -14.37 -4.04
N VAL A 80 15.44 -14.56 -5.26
CA VAL A 80 14.02 -14.49 -5.61
C VAL A 80 13.64 -15.79 -6.29
N GLU A 81 12.59 -16.45 -5.80
CA GLU A 81 12.04 -17.65 -6.42
C GLU A 81 10.70 -17.35 -7.09
N TYR A 82 10.39 -18.12 -8.13
CA TYR A 82 9.13 -18.05 -8.84
C TYR A 82 8.44 -19.40 -8.82
N TYR A 83 7.11 -19.39 -8.92
CA TYR A 83 6.32 -20.60 -9.13
C TYR A 83 6.62 -21.16 -10.52
N GLY A 84 7.01 -22.44 -10.58
CA GLY A 84 7.42 -23.11 -11.80
C GLY A 84 6.24 -23.62 -12.64
N ALA A 85 6.54 -24.49 -13.59
CA ALA A 85 5.55 -25.04 -14.52
C ALA A 85 4.57 -26.02 -13.86
N GLU A 86 4.93 -26.58 -12.72
CA GLU A 86 4.13 -27.44 -11.86
C GLU A 86 3.01 -26.70 -11.13
N ALA A 87 3.11 -25.37 -11.03
CA ALA A 87 2.12 -24.56 -10.33
C ALA A 87 0.84 -24.44 -11.17
N ASP A 88 -0.27 -24.26 -10.45
CA ASP A 88 -1.57 -23.95 -11.04
C ASP A 88 -1.49 -22.74 -11.99
N SER A 89 -2.36 -22.75 -13.01
CA SER A 89 -2.43 -21.72 -14.06
C SER A 89 -2.55 -20.29 -13.51
N ALA A 90 -3.24 -20.10 -12.38
CA ALA A 90 -3.40 -18.78 -11.77
C ALA A 90 -2.15 -18.28 -11.04
N VAL A 91 -1.18 -19.15 -10.76
CA VAL A 91 -0.02 -18.88 -9.90
C VAL A 91 1.31 -19.01 -10.65
N LYS A 92 1.35 -19.82 -11.71
CA LYS A 92 2.53 -20.05 -12.56
C LYS A 92 3.21 -18.74 -12.98
N GLY A 93 4.54 -18.68 -12.81
CA GLY A 93 5.36 -17.53 -13.15
C GLY A 93 5.30 -16.36 -12.16
N LYS A 94 4.47 -16.42 -11.11
CA LYS A 94 4.45 -15.40 -10.05
C LYS A 94 5.60 -15.59 -9.07
N VAL A 95 5.97 -14.51 -8.39
CA VAL A 95 7.00 -14.53 -7.35
C VAL A 95 6.52 -15.39 -6.19
N LYS A 96 7.30 -16.40 -5.83
CA LYS A 96 7.05 -17.35 -4.75
C LYS A 96 7.75 -16.92 -3.45
N SER A 97 8.94 -16.32 -3.55
CA SER A 97 9.65 -15.80 -2.38
C SER A 97 10.63 -14.71 -2.76
N ILE A 98 10.85 -13.80 -1.83
CA ILE A 98 11.87 -12.74 -1.91
C ILE A 98 12.67 -12.84 -0.61
N GLY A 99 13.88 -13.39 -0.73
CA GLY A 99 14.74 -13.71 0.39
C GLY A 99 14.06 -14.71 1.34
N THR A 100 13.85 -14.32 2.60
CA THR A 100 13.16 -15.14 3.62
C THR A 100 11.63 -15.01 3.59
N THR A 101 11.09 -14.03 2.85
CA THR A 101 9.66 -13.78 2.79
C THR A 101 9.00 -14.62 1.69
N SER A 102 8.06 -15.48 2.07
CA SER A 102 7.22 -16.23 1.13
C SER A 102 6.04 -15.40 0.63
N LEU A 103 5.61 -15.62 -0.61
CA LEU A 103 4.42 -15.03 -1.20
C LEU A 103 3.53 -16.18 -1.67
N THR A 104 2.30 -16.23 -1.18
CA THR A 104 1.31 -17.23 -1.62
C THR A 104 0.15 -16.55 -2.31
N TYR A 105 -0.54 -17.31 -3.16
CA TYR A 105 -1.65 -16.82 -3.98
C TYR A 105 -2.82 -17.78 -3.87
N TYR A 106 -4.02 -17.27 -4.16
CA TYR A 106 -5.18 -18.13 -4.35
C TYR A 106 -5.04 -18.91 -5.67
N GLY A 107 -5.21 -20.23 -5.62
CA GLY A 107 -5.25 -21.08 -6.81
C GLY A 107 -6.52 -20.87 -7.64
N ALA A 108 -6.51 -21.34 -8.88
CA ALA A 108 -7.66 -21.26 -9.80
C ALA A 108 -8.93 -21.93 -9.25
N SER A 109 -8.79 -23.00 -8.46
CA SER A 109 -9.89 -23.80 -7.93
C SER A 109 -10.44 -23.33 -6.57
N GLU A 110 -9.81 -22.35 -5.90
CA GLU A 110 -10.23 -21.92 -4.56
C GLU A 110 -11.47 -21.01 -4.61
N THR A 111 -11.34 -19.86 -5.26
CA THR A 111 -12.42 -18.89 -5.37
C THR A 111 -12.15 -18.07 -6.62
N GLU A 112 -13.05 -18.16 -7.61
CA GLU A 112 -12.87 -17.54 -8.91
C GLU A 112 -12.55 -16.03 -8.82
N SER A 113 -13.23 -15.31 -7.91
CA SER A 113 -13.01 -13.88 -7.70
C SER A 113 -11.67 -13.51 -7.03
N LYS A 114 -10.96 -14.50 -6.48
CA LYS A 114 -9.66 -14.35 -5.83
C LYS A 114 -8.52 -15.02 -6.59
N ALA A 115 -8.80 -15.81 -7.62
CA ALA A 115 -7.81 -16.58 -8.38
C ALA A 115 -6.61 -15.71 -8.79
N GLY A 116 -5.42 -16.14 -8.40
CA GLY A 116 -4.16 -15.47 -8.68
C GLY A 116 -3.87 -14.20 -7.87
N LYS A 117 -4.75 -13.77 -6.97
CA LYS A 117 -4.45 -12.67 -6.03
C LYS A 117 -3.54 -13.16 -4.92
N LEU A 118 -2.75 -12.25 -4.35
CA LEU A 118 -1.93 -12.55 -3.17
C LEU A 118 -2.82 -12.98 -2.00
N LYS A 119 -2.47 -14.10 -1.38
CA LYS A 119 -3.13 -14.62 -0.19
C LYS A 119 -2.34 -14.25 1.06
N THR A 120 -1.01 -14.40 1.00
CA THR A 120 -0.10 -13.97 2.07
C THR A 120 1.19 -13.39 1.51
N VAL A 121 1.80 -12.49 2.28
CA VAL A 121 3.18 -12.03 2.12
C VAL A 121 3.87 -12.19 3.47
N GLY A 122 4.64 -13.27 3.61
CA GLY A 122 5.19 -13.75 4.86
C GLY A 122 4.08 -13.98 5.90
N THR A 123 4.12 -13.25 7.00
CA THR A 123 3.13 -13.31 8.10
C THR A 123 1.90 -12.43 7.85
N LEU A 124 1.90 -11.62 6.79
CA LEU A 124 0.77 -10.73 6.46
C LEU A 124 -0.26 -11.50 5.63
N ILE A 125 -1.43 -11.74 6.23
CA ILE A 125 -2.59 -12.31 5.54
C ILE A 125 -3.35 -11.20 4.83
N ILE A 126 -3.77 -11.42 3.57
CA ILE A 126 -4.53 -10.44 2.80
C ILE A 126 -5.94 -10.95 2.60
N ASP A 127 -6.93 -10.16 3.03
CA ASP A 127 -8.34 -10.43 2.74
C ASP A 127 -8.91 -9.40 1.74
N TYR A 128 -10.00 -9.79 1.09
CA TYR A 128 -10.62 -9.07 -0.01
C TYR A 128 -12.12 -8.96 0.18
N TYR A 129 -12.69 -7.85 -0.28
CA TYR A 129 -14.13 -7.73 -0.43
C TYR A 129 -14.65 -8.80 -1.39
N SER A 130 -15.72 -9.47 -0.96
CA SER A 130 -16.39 -10.58 -1.62
C SER A 130 -17.46 -10.12 -2.61
N THR A 131 -18.17 -11.07 -3.20
CA THR A 131 -19.35 -10.82 -4.05
C THR A 131 -20.57 -10.35 -3.26
N TYR A 132 -20.61 -10.60 -1.96
CA TYR A 132 -21.72 -10.18 -1.08
C TYR A 132 -21.53 -8.77 -0.54
N ASP A 133 -20.33 -8.21 -0.71
CA ASP A 133 -20.03 -6.82 -0.41
C ASP A 133 -20.53 -5.89 -1.52
N ASN A 134 -20.36 -4.59 -1.31
CA ASN A 134 -20.71 -3.59 -2.31
C ASN A 134 -20.01 -3.88 -3.65
N ALA A 135 -20.77 -3.85 -4.75
CA ALA A 135 -20.30 -4.25 -6.07
C ALA A 135 -19.03 -3.51 -6.54
N ILE A 136 -18.87 -2.23 -6.17
CA ILE A 136 -17.68 -1.44 -6.55
C ILE A 136 -16.42 -1.82 -5.75
N LEU A 137 -16.61 -2.49 -4.62
CA LEU A 137 -15.53 -2.92 -3.74
C LEU A 137 -15.06 -4.34 -4.05
N LYS A 138 -15.89 -5.14 -4.73
CA LYS A 138 -15.62 -6.54 -5.05
C LYS A 138 -14.19 -6.74 -5.54
N GLY A 139 -13.44 -7.56 -4.81
CA GLY A 139 -12.09 -7.95 -5.16
C GLY A 139 -10.99 -6.94 -4.81
N LYS A 140 -11.32 -5.78 -4.23
CA LYS A 140 -10.35 -4.89 -3.58
C LYS A 140 -9.88 -5.49 -2.25
N ILE A 141 -8.66 -5.17 -1.84
CA ILE A 141 -8.08 -5.57 -0.56
C ILE A 141 -8.89 -4.92 0.57
N ARG A 142 -9.44 -5.74 1.46
CA ARG A 142 -10.17 -5.33 2.67
C ARG A 142 -9.24 -5.24 3.87
N SER A 143 -8.21 -6.08 3.94
CA SER A 143 -7.22 -6.01 5.01
C SER A 143 -5.87 -6.59 4.60
N ILE A 144 -4.83 -6.13 5.28
CA ILE A 144 -3.45 -6.64 5.18
C ILE A 144 -2.94 -6.83 6.60
N GLY A 145 -2.75 -8.07 7.05
CA GLY A 145 -2.45 -8.37 8.45
C GLY A 145 -3.49 -7.74 9.38
N ASN A 146 -3.04 -6.87 10.29
CA ASN A 146 -3.90 -6.15 11.23
C ASN A 146 -4.38 -4.78 10.72
N TYR A 147 -4.14 -4.46 9.44
CA TYR A 147 -4.54 -3.21 8.82
C TYR A 147 -5.86 -3.38 8.09
N ASN A 148 -6.95 -2.84 8.64
CA ASN A 148 -8.25 -2.73 7.98
C ASN A 148 -8.20 -1.61 6.93
N ILE A 149 -8.83 -1.83 5.78
CA ILE A 149 -8.79 -0.91 4.64
C ILE A 149 -10.22 -0.76 4.13
N ASP A 150 -10.79 0.45 4.26
CA ASP A 150 -12.10 0.77 3.72
C ASP A 150 -12.01 1.71 2.53
N TYR A 151 -13.02 1.63 1.67
CA TYR A 151 -13.18 2.47 0.49
C TYR A 151 -14.57 3.09 0.49
N TYR A 152 -14.73 4.16 -0.29
CA TYR A 152 -16.05 4.72 -0.57
C TYR A 152 -16.88 3.73 -1.40
N SER A 153 -18.10 3.49 -0.95
CA SER A 153 -19.07 2.55 -1.51
C SER A 153 -19.89 3.17 -2.65
N SER A 154 -20.81 2.40 -3.24
CA SER A 154 -21.77 2.93 -4.23
C SER A 154 -22.77 3.93 -3.66
N PHE A 155 -22.95 3.98 -2.34
CA PHE A 155 -23.86 4.93 -1.67
C PHE A 155 -23.20 6.29 -1.44
N ASP A 156 -21.88 6.36 -1.56
CA ASP A 156 -21.14 7.61 -1.45
C ASP A 156 -21.24 8.41 -2.76
N GLU A 157 -20.83 9.67 -2.66
CA GLU A 157 -20.81 10.62 -3.76
C GLU A 157 -20.01 10.10 -4.97
N GLU A 158 -20.51 10.32 -6.19
CA GLU A 158 -19.97 9.73 -7.42
C GLU A 158 -18.46 9.96 -7.60
N SER A 159 -17.96 11.15 -7.27
CA SER A 159 -16.54 11.49 -7.39
C SER A 159 -15.63 10.71 -6.43
N LEU A 160 -16.20 10.10 -5.38
CA LEU A 160 -15.48 9.43 -4.31
C LEU A 160 -15.49 7.90 -4.44
N ARG A 161 -16.50 7.34 -5.11
CA ARG A 161 -16.75 5.90 -5.14
C ARG A 161 -15.50 5.10 -5.53
N GLY A 162 -15.22 4.05 -4.76
CA GLY A 162 -14.07 3.16 -4.96
C GLY A 162 -12.71 3.73 -4.53
N LYS A 163 -12.62 5.01 -4.13
CA LYS A 163 -11.39 5.59 -3.56
C LYS A 163 -11.14 5.06 -2.15
N LEU A 164 -9.87 5.01 -1.77
CA LEU A 164 -9.44 4.63 -0.43
C LEU A 164 -10.00 5.63 0.59
N LYS A 165 -10.74 5.15 1.60
CA LYS A 165 -11.43 5.96 2.61
C LYS A 165 -10.70 5.93 3.94
N THR A 166 -10.20 4.76 4.35
CA THR A 166 -9.46 4.60 5.62
C THR A 166 -8.39 3.52 5.47
N VAL A 167 -7.32 3.68 6.26
CA VAL A 167 -6.42 2.56 6.60
C VAL A 167 -6.29 2.57 8.12
N ASN A 168 -6.82 1.53 8.77
CA ASN A 168 -7.13 1.50 10.19
C ASN A 168 -7.89 2.76 10.61
N ASN A 169 -7.32 3.54 11.52
CA ASN A 169 -7.94 4.72 12.11
C ASN A 169 -7.52 6.01 11.38
N THR A 170 -6.81 5.90 10.26
CA THR A 170 -6.35 7.06 9.48
C THR A 170 -7.31 7.29 8.32
N PRO A 171 -8.19 8.32 8.41
CA PRO A 171 -9.07 8.67 7.31
C PRO A 171 -8.31 9.32 6.16
N VAL A 172 -8.77 9.07 4.94
CA VAL A 172 -8.34 9.75 3.72
C VAL A 172 -9.57 10.43 3.15
N THR A 173 -9.56 11.77 3.11
CA THR A 173 -10.67 12.57 2.59
C THR A 173 -10.27 13.24 1.29
N TYR A 174 -11.28 13.57 0.48
CA TYR A 174 -11.09 14.16 -0.84
C TYR A 174 -11.98 15.38 -1.01
N TYR A 175 -11.62 16.22 -1.98
CA TYR A 175 -12.51 17.26 -2.49
C TYR A 175 -13.69 16.61 -3.23
N SER A 176 -14.88 17.12 -2.96
CA SER A 176 -16.16 16.68 -3.51
C SER A 176 -16.37 17.14 -4.95
N SER A 177 -17.47 16.72 -5.56
CA SER A 177 -17.95 17.21 -6.86
C SER A 177 -18.44 18.65 -6.83
N PHE A 178 -18.70 19.21 -5.64
CA PHE A 178 -19.07 20.61 -5.46
C PHE A 178 -17.84 21.54 -5.42
N ASP A 179 -16.64 20.98 -5.27
CA ASP A 179 -15.40 21.73 -5.30
C ASP A 179 -14.95 22.06 -6.72
N ASP A 180 -13.91 22.89 -6.83
CA ASP A 180 -13.36 23.33 -8.12
C ASP A 180 -13.04 22.15 -9.06
N LYS A 181 -13.37 22.32 -10.35
CA LYS A 181 -13.20 21.28 -11.37
C LYS A 181 -11.78 20.72 -11.49
N LEU A 182 -10.76 21.48 -11.09
CA LEU A 182 -9.36 21.05 -11.13
C LEU A 182 -8.94 20.22 -9.93
N ILE A 183 -9.68 20.31 -8.82
CA ILE A 183 -9.31 19.68 -7.55
C ILE A 183 -10.29 18.61 -7.10
N ARG A 184 -11.50 18.53 -7.69
CA ARG A 184 -12.49 17.48 -7.39
C ARG A 184 -11.85 16.08 -7.43
N GLY A 185 -12.05 15.32 -6.37
CA GLY A 185 -11.48 13.99 -6.19
C GLY A 185 -9.99 13.95 -5.84
N GLN A 186 -9.29 15.09 -5.73
CA GLN A 186 -7.95 15.14 -5.11
C GLN A 186 -8.06 14.99 -3.60
N ILE A 187 -7.00 14.50 -2.97
CA ILE A 187 -6.91 14.31 -1.52
C ILE A 187 -6.96 15.66 -0.84
N LYS A 188 -7.89 15.79 0.10
CA LYS A 188 -8.05 16.96 0.96
C LYS A 188 -7.34 16.77 2.28
N SER A 189 -7.39 15.57 2.86
CA SER A 189 -6.63 15.24 4.07
C SER A 189 -6.28 13.76 4.18
N ILE A 190 -5.22 13.48 4.95
CA ILE A 190 -4.86 12.14 5.43
C ILE A 190 -4.61 12.26 6.93
N GLY A 191 -5.46 11.66 7.74
CA GLY A 191 -5.48 11.90 9.18
C GLY A 191 -5.67 13.39 9.48
N SER A 192 -4.77 13.95 10.30
CA SER A 192 -4.75 15.38 10.63
C SER A 192 -4.04 16.27 9.59
N TYR A 193 -3.39 15.68 8.58
CA TYR A 193 -2.62 16.43 7.60
C TYR A 193 -3.52 16.87 6.45
N THR A 194 -3.50 18.16 6.15
CA THR A 194 -4.32 18.79 5.10
C THR A 194 -3.48 19.09 3.87
N TYR A 195 -4.11 18.97 2.71
CA TYR A 195 -3.52 19.25 1.41
C TYR A 195 -4.40 20.28 0.70
N THR A 196 -3.78 21.32 0.16
CA THR A 196 -4.46 22.32 -0.67
C THR A 196 -3.87 22.29 -2.06
N TRP A 197 -4.72 22.48 -3.07
CA TRP A 197 -4.34 22.42 -4.48
C TRP A 197 -4.64 23.75 -5.16
N TYR A 198 -3.91 24.04 -6.24
CA TYR A 198 -4.22 25.19 -7.07
C TYR A 198 -5.54 24.98 -7.81
N THR A 199 -6.46 25.91 -7.62
CA THR A 199 -7.81 25.94 -8.17
C THR A 199 -7.84 26.65 -9.53
N SER A 200 -9.00 26.71 -10.17
CA SER A 200 -9.15 27.45 -11.43
C SER A 200 -9.04 28.97 -11.27
N LEU A 201 -9.18 29.45 -10.03
CA LEU A 201 -9.09 30.87 -9.65
C LEU A 201 -7.65 31.34 -9.41
N ASP A 202 -6.70 30.42 -9.21
CA ASP A 202 -5.29 30.79 -9.00
C ASP A 202 -4.66 31.24 -10.33
N LEU A 203 -4.34 32.53 -10.43
CA LEU A 203 -3.69 33.16 -11.58
C LEU A 203 -2.21 32.79 -11.64
N ASN A 204 -1.71 32.41 -12.82
CA ASN A 204 -0.30 32.04 -13.09
C ASN A 204 0.28 30.91 -12.23
N ALA A 205 -0.57 30.07 -11.64
CA ALA A 205 -0.14 28.90 -10.88
C ALA A 205 -0.20 27.61 -11.72
N ALA A 206 0.53 26.58 -11.27
CA ALA A 206 0.40 25.22 -11.79
C ALA A 206 -0.96 24.64 -11.39
N LYS A 207 -1.98 24.94 -12.19
CA LYS A 207 -3.38 24.55 -12.01
C LYS A 207 -3.53 23.05 -11.73
N GLY A 208 -4.19 22.69 -10.63
CA GLY A 208 -4.36 21.31 -10.16
C GLY A 208 -3.12 20.70 -9.47
N ALA A 209 -1.99 21.42 -9.39
CA ALA A 209 -0.81 20.97 -8.66
C ALA A 209 -0.95 21.24 -7.14
N LEU A 210 -0.12 20.54 -6.36
CA LEU A 210 -0.11 20.71 -4.91
C LEU A 210 0.36 22.12 -4.55
N LYS A 211 -0.48 22.87 -3.83
CA LYS A 211 -0.17 24.22 -3.34
C LYS A 211 0.45 24.18 -1.95
N THR A 212 -0.11 23.38 -1.04
CA THR A 212 0.45 23.15 0.29
C THR A 212 0.19 21.71 0.74
N GLY A 213 1.11 21.17 1.54
CA GLY A 213 1.11 19.78 1.98
C GLY A 213 2.49 19.14 1.77
N GLN A 214 2.71 17.97 2.36
CA GLN A 214 3.96 17.22 2.19
C GLN A 214 3.70 16.00 1.30
N TYR A 215 4.49 15.81 0.24
CA TYR A 215 4.35 14.63 -0.62
C TYR A 215 4.64 13.31 0.09
N ARG A 216 5.31 13.34 1.25
CA ARG A 216 5.54 12.19 2.11
C ARG A 216 5.20 12.56 3.54
N GLN A 217 4.32 11.77 4.16
CA GLN A 217 3.91 11.99 5.54
C GLN A 217 3.82 10.66 6.29
N GLN A 218 4.53 10.57 7.41
CA GLN A 218 4.41 9.43 8.31
C GLN A 218 3.26 9.68 9.29
N ILE A 219 2.35 8.71 9.40
CA ILE A 219 1.22 8.69 10.32
C ILE A 219 1.19 7.32 10.99
N GLY A 220 1.57 7.27 12.27
CA GLY A 220 1.84 6.01 12.96
C GLY A 220 2.99 5.25 12.28
N SER A 221 2.77 3.97 11.97
CA SER A 221 3.72 3.10 11.27
C SER A 221 3.67 3.22 9.74
N ILE A 222 2.70 3.95 9.19
CA ILE A 222 2.48 4.01 7.74
C ILE A 222 2.98 5.34 7.19
N THR A 223 3.75 5.27 6.11
CA THR A 223 4.11 6.43 5.29
C THR A 223 3.10 6.59 4.15
N TYR A 224 2.42 7.72 4.12
CA TYR A 224 1.56 8.11 3.00
C TYR A 224 2.36 8.93 2.01
N ILE A 225 2.24 8.60 0.72
CA ILE A 225 3.03 9.21 -0.35
C ILE A 225 2.09 9.71 -1.43
N LEU A 226 2.19 10.99 -1.77
CA LEU A 226 1.62 11.56 -2.98
C LEU A 226 2.73 11.61 -4.02
N ARG A 227 2.55 10.96 -5.18
CA ARG A 227 3.47 11.11 -6.30
C ARG A 227 2.82 11.93 -7.41
N GLU A 228 3.63 12.74 -8.06
CA GLU A 228 3.26 13.35 -9.34
C GLU A 228 3.24 12.25 -10.42
N GLY A 229 2.25 12.31 -11.29
CA GLY A 229 2.13 11.42 -12.44
C GLY A 229 3.26 11.69 -13.41
N VAL A 230 3.87 10.60 -13.89
CA VAL A 230 4.80 10.63 -15.04
C VAL A 230 4.00 10.71 -16.32
#